data_AF-A0A9D7D3N8-F1
#
_entry.id   AF-A0A9D7D3N8-F1
#
_cell.length_a   1.000
_cell.length_b   1.000
_cell.length_c   1.000
_cell.angle_alpha   90.00
_cell.angle_beta   90.00
_cell.angle_gamma   90.00
#
_symmetry.space_group_name_H-M   'P 1'
#
loop_
_entity.id
_entity.type
_entity.pdbx_description
1 polymer ?
#
loop_
_entity_poly.entity_id
_entity_poly.type
_entity_poly.pdbx_seq_one_letter_code
_entity_poly.pdbx_strand_id
1 'polypeptide(L)'
;MIRASLGASLLVLLPVACSSSEASSANAPSPDGGALEADASGDASLPIAAPAFKSGSRLKLLVRRAGDAFQVTGLKDAQRDEFCNVRKATDGEMRCLPTNTTQEIVFTDASCKSPVARTQYIPPKCNLGALAPSIVSTVALRADPGSDVCGTRATTVFAVGSPIATPASVFFLSEEGVCTAVAPGSGTFSALGAEIPPASFVKVTTADEARGTELKARFVVSDDGLRQLQSVRDNKHDVACRPDRTASGTRCLPTERADVLPNIFADATCTTNAAVTFACTAKYVAARKLRDTCDLQGETSLFTVGAVVASPFSGGGGSACTAYASPTPVVGIGAPVSEQEFPSVDRVLAGTGPVRTVEWQSGGQTVARDESFVTAEGELCFPQLLGGSARCAPPTRLFLDDTGRAGDAFADAACTVRLATAEACETLAFITMASGVECSGTRVFARGAKHTGPIYTLDAGKACVGAAAEATKAYYALGAELPASTFAEVTSGEL
;
A
#
# COMPACT_ATOMS: atom_id res chain seq x y z
N MET A 1 -31.37 8.02 56.23
CA MET A 1 -32.28 9.18 56.10
C MET A 1 -31.67 10.16 55.13
N ILE A 2 -32.48 10.64 54.20
CA ILE A 2 -32.30 11.70 53.17
C ILE A 2 -32.69 11.14 51.81
N ARG A 3 -33.89 11.56 51.37
CA ARG A 3 -34.51 11.36 50.06
C ARG A 3 -34.03 12.47 49.12
N ALA A 4 -33.82 12.14 47.84
CA ALA A 4 -33.88 13.08 46.71
C ALA A 4 -34.22 12.24 45.45
N SER A 5 -35.50 12.11 45.09
CA SER A 5 -36.31 12.96 44.19
C SER A 5 -35.87 12.89 42.72
N LEU A 6 -36.65 12.11 41.96
CA LEU A 6 -36.69 12.05 40.49
C LEU A 6 -37.11 13.40 39.90
N GLY A 7 -36.46 13.80 38.81
CA GLY A 7 -36.95 14.81 37.87
C GLY A 7 -36.84 14.26 36.45
N ALA A 8 -37.97 13.88 35.86
CA ALA A 8 -38.08 13.45 34.47
C ALA A 8 -38.38 14.68 33.60
N SER A 9 -37.51 14.99 32.64
CA SER A 9 -37.76 15.99 31.61
C SER A 9 -38.27 15.30 30.35
N LEU A 10 -39.56 15.55 30.06
CA LEU A 10 -40.29 15.15 28.87
C LEU A 10 -39.94 16.13 27.74
N LEU A 11 -39.22 15.68 26.71
CA LEU A 11 -38.97 16.46 25.50
C LEU A 11 -40.00 16.06 24.43
N VAL A 12 -40.89 16.97 24.09
CA VAL A 12 -41.87 16.85 23.01
C VAL A 12 -41.24 17.39 21.73
N LEU A 13 -41.12 16.55 20.70
CA LEU A 13 -40.74 16.96 19.34
C LEU A 13 -41.96 16.82 18.42
N LEU A 14 -42.40 17.96 17.88
CA LEU A 14 -43.43 18.11 16.86
C LEU A 14 -42.88 17.74 15.47
N PRO A 15 -43.67 17.10 14.58
CA PRO A 15 -43.29 16.91 13.19
C PRO A 15 -43.56 18.18 12.36
N VAL A 16 -42.53 18.68 11.69
CA VAL A 16 -42.65 19.70 10.63
C VAL A 16 -42.89 18.97 9.31
N ALA A 17 -44.08 19.16 8.75
CA ALA A 17 -44.44 18.74 7.41
C ALA A 17 -43.96 19.78 6.39
N CYS A 18 -43.16 19.36 5.41
CA CYS A 18 -42.93 20.13 4.18
C CYS A 18 -43.64 19.43 3.02
N SER A 19 -44.74 20.03 2.57
CA SER A 19 -45.35 19.78 1.27
C SER A 19 -44.63 20.60 0.21
N SER A 20 -44.24 19.98 -0.91
CA SER A 20 -44.00 20.70 -2.16
C SER A 20 -44.59 19.90 -3.31
N SER A 21 -45.44 20.60 -4.04
CA SER A 21 -46.39 20.22 -5.07
C SER A 21 -45.75 19.82 -6.40
N GLU A 22 -46.45 18.89 -7.06
CA GLU A 22 -46.29 18.48 -8.46
C GLU A 22 -46.53 19.67 -9.41
N ALA A 23 -45.74 19.73 -10.49
CA ALA A 23 -46.09 20.42 -11.72
C ALA A 23 -45.87 19.43 -12.88
N SER A 24 -46.97 18.92 -13.41
CA SER A 24 -47.01 18.16 -14.66
C SER A 24 -47.07 19.13 -15.84
N SER A 25 -46.34 18.84 -16.91
CA SER A 25 -46.68 19.34 -18.23
C SER A 25 -46.65 18.17 -19.21
N ALA A 26 -47.84 17.71 -19.57
CA ALA A 26 -48.06 16.89 -20.75
C ALA A 26 -48.00 17.80 -21.98
N ASN A 27 -47.31 17.36 -23.04
CA ASN A 27 -47.67 17.71 -24.41
C ASN A 27 -47.31 16.58 -25.37
N ALA A 28 -48.39 16.04 -25.94
CA ALA A 28 -48.66 15.35 -27.20
C ALA A 28 -47.56 14.67 -28.07
N PRO A 29 -47.93 13.59 -28.78
CA PRO A 29 -47.07 12.82 -29.68
C PRO A 29 -47.00 13.43 -31.09
N SER A 30 -45.91 13.18 -31.81
CA SER A 30 -45.81 13.43 -33.26
C SER A 30 -45.00 12.31 -33.95
N PRO A 31 -45.32 11.96 -35.22
CA PRO A 31 -45.10 10.63 -35.77
C PRO A 31 -43.93 10.53 -36.77
N ASP A 32 -43.68 9.29 -37.19
CA ASP A 32 -43.07 8.83 -38.44
C ASP A 32 -41.56 9.06 -38.70
N GLY A 33 -40.85 7.93 -38.76
CA GLY A 33 -40.28 7.45 -40.03
C GLY A 33 -39.05 8.17 -40.57
N GLY A 34 -37.88 7.62 -40.27
CA GLY A 34 -36.64 7.95 -40.99
C GLY A 34 -35.57 6.89 -40.76
N ALA A 35 -35.57 5.86 -41.61
CA ALA A 35 -34.45 4.93 -41.73
C ALA A 35 -33.21 5.73 -42.17
N LEU A 36 -32.20 5.78 -41.32
CA LEU A 36 -30.86 6.22 -41.71
C LEU A 36 -30.08 4.97 -42.10
N GLU A 37 -29.80 4.91 -43.40
CA GLU A 37 -28.89 3.96 -44.02
C GLU A 37 -27.49 4.08 -43.38
N ALA A 38 -26.93 2.92 -43.07
CA ALA A 38 -25.59 2.79 -42.51
C ALA A 38 -24.56 3.01 -43.63
N ASP A 39 -24.07 4.23 -43.75
CA ASP A 39 -22.86 4.50 -44.53
C ASP A 39 -21.63 4.04 -43.75
N ALA A 40 -21.17 2.86 -44.12
CA ALA A 40 -19.87 2.30 -43.76
C ALA A 40 -18.75 3.16 -44.37
N SER A 41 -18.23 4.10 -43.60
CA SER A 41 -16.94 4.74 -43.85
C SER A 41 -16.00 4.41 -42.69
N GLY A 42 -14.82 3.90 -43.06
CA GLY A 42 -13.89 3.21 -42.18
C GLY A 42 -13.28 4.12 -41.12
N ASP A 43 -13.86 4.06 -39.93
CA ASP A 43 -13.25 4.58 -38.73
C ASP A 43 -12.36 3.46 -38.16
N ALA A 44 -11.05 3.57 -38.39
CA ALA A 44 -10.05 2.76 -37.70
C ALA A 44 -9.96 3.22 -36.24
N SER A 45 -11.08 3.12 -35.53
CA SER A 45 -11.10 3.07 -34.08
C SER A 45 -10.35 1.80 -33.71
N LEU A 46 -9.08 1.98 -33.31
CA LEU A 46 -8.41 0.93 -32.56
C LEU A 46 -9.35 0.57 -31.42
N PRO A 47 -9.81 -0.68 -31.29
CA PRO A 47 -10.71 -1.05 -30.23
C PRO A 47 -10.02 -0.64 -28.93
N ILE A 48 -10.60 0.33 -28.23
CA ILE A 48 -10.18 0.60 -26.85
C ILE A 48 -10.39 -0.74 -26.16
N ALA A 49 -9.28 -1.40 -25.87
CA ALA A 49 -9.25 -2.72 -25.28
C ALA A 49 -10.21 -2.73 -24.09
N ALA A 50 -10.92 -3.85 -23.90
CA ALA A 50 -11.88 -4.04 -22.81
C ALA A 50 -11.38 -3.37 -21.52
N PRO A 51 -12.25 -2.70 -20.75
CA PRO A 51 -11.82 -1.84 -19.66
C PRO A 51 -10.86 -2.60 -18.74
N ALA A 52 -9.69 -1.99 -18.48
CA ALA A 52 -8.62 -2.60 -17.70
C ALA A 52 -9.09 -3.06 -16.31
N PHE A 53 -10.19 -2.50 -15.83
CA PHE A 53 -10.81 -2.75 -14.54
C PHE A 53 -12.31 -2.94 -14.70
N LYS A 54 -12.86 -4.02 -14.15
CA LYS A 54 -14.28 -4.32 -14.13
C LYS A 54 -14.63 -5.06 -12.84
N SER A 55 -15.64 -4.60 -12.12
CA SER A 55 -16.22 -5.35 -10.99
C SER A 55 -17.03 -6.55 -11.49
N GLY A 56 -16.97 -7.65 -10.75
CA GLY A 56 -17.83 -8.82 -10.95
C GLY A 56 -19.21 -8.62 -10.32
N SER A 57 -20.07 -9.65 -10.43
CA SER A 57 -21.40 -9.63 -9.80
C SER A 57 -21.31 -9.69 -8.26
N ARG A 58 -20.32 -10.40 -7.71
CA ARG A 58 -20.00 -10.57 -6.28
C ARG A 58 -18.71 -9.88 -5.86
N LEU A 59 -17.60 -10.07 -6.56
CA LEU A 59 -16.34 -9.41 -6.27
C LEU A 59 -16.34 -7.98 -6.81
N LYS A 60 -16.15 -7.00 -5.94
CA LYS A 60 -16.11 -5.58 -6.28
C LYS A 60 -14.69 -5.05 -6.18
N LEU A 61 -14.29 -4.23 -7.15
CA LEU A 61 -13.07 -3.46 -7.05
C LEU A 61 -13.30 -2.30 -6.10
N LEU A 62 -12.40 -2.15 -5.13
CA LEU A 62 -12.41 -1.00 -4.26
C LEU A 62 -11.54 0.07 -4.87
N VAL A 63 -12.10 1.27 -5.01
CA VAL A 63 -11.41 2.39 -5.63
C VAL A 63 -11.31 3.58 -4.69
N ARG A 64 -10.21 4.32 -4.81
CA ARG A 64 -10.10 5.69 -4.34
C ARG A 64 -10.28 6.63 -5.52
N ARG A 65 -11.04 7.71 -5.35
CA ARG A 65 -11.36 8.68 -6.41
C ARG A 65 -11.00 10.09 -5.99
N ALA A 66 -10.41 10.86 -6.89
CA ALA A 66 -10.16 12.29 -6.76
C ALA A 66 -10.56 12.98 -8.07
N GLY A 67 -11.82 13.37 -8.18
CA GLY A 67 -12.39 13.78 -9.48
C GLY A 67 -12.54 12.58 -10.43
N ASP A 68 -12.00 12.71 -11.64
CA ASP A 68 -11.98 11.64 -12.66
C ASP A 68 -10.82 10.64 -12.48
N ALA A 69 -9.82 11.00 -11.69
CA ALA A 69 -8.72 10.12 -11.31
C ALA A 69 -9.20 9.03 -10.32
N PHE A 70 -8.81 7.78 -10.55
CA PHE A 70 -9.09 6.70 -9.61
C PHE A 70 -7.99 5.63 -9.52
N GLN A 71 -7.85 5.06 -8.34
CA GLN A 71 -6.91 3.97 -8.04
C GLN A 71 -7.68 2.76 -7.54
N VAL A 72 -7.33 1.57 -8.02
CA VAL A 72 -7.80 0.32 -7.40
C VAL A 72 -6.95 0.07 -6.16
N THR A 73 -7.60 -0.16 -5.04
CA THR A 73 -6.96 -0.32 -3.71
C THR A 73 -7.19 -1.69 -3.08
N GLY A 74 -8.07 -2.51 -3.66
CA GLY A 74 -8.32 -3.86 -3.18
C GLY A 74 -9.56 -4.49 -3.79
N LEU A 75 -9.94 -5.64 -3.24
CA LEU A 75 -11.14 -6.38 -3.58
C LEU A 75 -12.05 -6.52 -2.37
N LYS A 76 -13.35 -6.55 -2.63
CA LYS A 76 -14.39 -6.85 -1.65
C LYS A 76 -15.29 -7.95 -2.16
N ASP A 77 -15.57 -8.93 -1.32
CA ASP A 77 -16.65 -9.88 -1.54
C ASP A 77 -17.95 -9.24 -1.04
N ALA A 78 -18.76 -8.70 -1.96
CA ALA A 78 -19.98 -7.99 -1.59
C ALA A 78 -21.07 -8.91 -1.00
N GLN A 79 -21.02 -10.22 -1.26
CA GLN A 79 -21.96 -11.17 -0.66
C GLN A 79 -21.63 -11.41 0.82
N ARG A 80 -20.33 -11.39 1.16
CA ARG A 80 -19.84 -11.60 2.54
C ARG A 80 -19.57 -10.29 3.29
N ASP A 81 -19.63 -9.17 2.59
CA ASP A 81 -19.27 -7.83 3.07
C ASP A 81 -17.87 -7.79 3.69
N GLU A 82 -16.88 -8.40 3.03
CA GLU A 82 -15.52 -8.50 3.54
C GLU A 82 -14.46 -8.16 2.50
N PHE A 83 -13.35 -7.56 2.95
CA PHE A 83 -12.17 -7.36 2.12
C PHE A 83 -11.49 -8.69 1.83
N CYS A 84 -11.06 -8.90 0.59
CA CYS A 84 -10.38 -10.13 0.20
C CYS A 84 -9.17 -9.86 -0.71
N ASN A 85 -8.24 -10.81 -0.76
CA ASN A 85 -7.09 -10.85 -1.64
C ASN A 85 -7.05 -12.20 -2.34
N VAL A 86 -6.47 -12.22 -3.53
CA VAL A 86 -6.26 -13.44 -4.30
C VAL A 86 -5.19 -14.30 -3.62
N ARG A 87 -5.59 -15.47 -3.12
CA ARG A 87 -4.71 -16.43 -2.43
C ARG A 87 -5.06 -17.86 -2.84
N LYS A 88 -4.12 -18.78 -2.68
CA LYS A 88 -4.35 -20.21 -2.90
C LYS A 88 -5.13 -20.77 -1.72
N ALA A 89 -6.27 -21.43 -1.97
CA ALA A 89 -7.06 -22.11 -0.95
C ALA A 89 -6.64 -23.58 -0.79
N THR A 90 -7.25 -24.30 0.15
CA THR A 90 -6.92 -25.73 0.45
C THR A 90 -7.30 -26.70 -0.66
N ASP A 91 -8.14 -26.29 -1.61
CA ASP A 91 -8.42 -27.04 -2.84
C ASP A 91 -7.37 -26.82 -3.95
N GLY A 92 -6.35 -26.02 -3.68
CA GLY A 92 -5.27 -25.71 -4.62
C GLY A 92 -5.59 -24.60 -5.62
N GLU A 93 -6.81 -24.08 -5.63
CA GLU A 93 -7.27 -23.03 -6.54
C GLU A 93 -6.97 -21.62 -5.99
N MET A 94 -6.80 -20.64 -6.87
CA MET A 94 -6.73 -19.24 -6.47
C MET A 94 -8.15 -18.72 -6.23
N ARG A 95 -8.38 -18.09 -5.07
CA ARG A 95 -9.68 -17.56 -4.65
C ARG A 95 -9.53 -16.20 -4.00
N CYS A 96 -10.60 -15.40 -3.99
CA CYS A 96 -10.63 -14.19 -3.16
C CYS A 96 -10.89 -14.61 -1.71
N LEU A 97 -9.82 -14.68 -0.91
CA LEU A 97 -9.88 -15.05 0.50
C LEU A 97 -9.79 -13.80 1.38
N PRO A 98 -10.42 -13.77 2.56
CA PRO A 98 -10.42 -12.62 3.46
C PRO A 98 -9.02 -12.06 3.74
N THR A 99 -8.88 -10.75 3.95
CA THR A 99 -7.59 -10.09 4.23
C THR A 99 -7.46 -9.51 5.62
N ASN A 100 -8.60 -9.24 6.26
CA ASN A 100 -8.69 -8.52 7.51
C ASN A 100 -8.39 -9.40 8.74
N THR A 101 -7.43 -10.32 8.65
CA THR A 101 -7.02 -11.10 9.82
C THR A 101 -6.01 -10.31 10.64
N THR A 102 -6.51 -9.37 11.43
CA THR A 102 -5.89 -9.08 12.74
C THR A 102 -5.91 -10.29 13.67
N GLN A 103 -6.48 -11.41 13.20
CA GLN A 103 -6.59 -12.67 13.85
C GLN A 103 -5.42 -13.59 13.51
N GLU A 104 -4.66 -13.91 14.54
CA GLU A 104 -3.65 -14.94 14.54
C GLU A 104 -4.28 -16.22 15.11
N ILE A 105 -4.10 -17.36 14.44
CA ILE A 105 -4.52 -18.64 15.02
C ILE A 105 -3.42 -19.09 15.98
N VAL A 106 -3.77 -19.16 17.27
CA VAL A 106 -2.92 -19.70 18.34
C VAL A 106 -3.63 -20.89 18.98
N PHE A 107 -2.93 -21.61 19.84
CA PHE A 107 -3.50 -22.77 20.53
C PHE A 107 -3.59 -22.53 22.03
N THR A 108 -4.59 -23.15 22.66
CA THR A 108 -4.79 -23.08 24.13
C THR A 108 -4.17 -24.26 24.88
N ASP A 109 -3.60 -25.22 24.15
CA ASP A 109 -3.02 -26.44 24.69
C ASP A 109 -1.61 -26.71 24.13
N ALA A 110 -0.79 -27.40 24.92
CA ALA A 110 0.59 -27.74 24.58
C ALA A 110 0.73 -28.78 23.45
N SER A 111 -0.37 -29.40 23.00
CA SER A 111 -0.36 -30.30 21.85
C SER A 111 -0.80 -29.61 20.56
N CYS A 112 -1.11 -28.30 20.60
CA CYS A 112 -1.57 -27.51 19.48
C CYS A 112 -2.80 -28.15 18.77
N LYS A 113 -3.78 -28.62 19.56
CA LYS A 113 -5.01 -29.26 19.06
C LYS A 113 -6.29 -28.45 19.27
N SER A 114 -6.25 -27.44 20.12
CA SER A 114 -7.36 -26.55 20.47
C SER A 114 -7.07 -25.13 19.97
N PRO A 115 -7.23 -24.90 18.65
CA PRO A 115 -6.97 -23.60 18.05
C PRO A 115 -8.02 -22.58 18.49
N VAL A 116 -7.58 -21.34 18.65
CA VAL A 116 -8.40 -20.17 18.95
C VAL A 116 -7.94 -19.00 18.08
N ALA A 117 -8.87 -18.13 17.73
CA ALA A 117 -8.54 -16.88 17.05
C ALA A 117 -8.12 -15.86 18.10
N ARG A 118 -6.91 -15.31 17.96
CA ARG A 118 -6.41 -14.18 18.72
C ARG A 118 -6.52 -12.93 17.87
N THR A 119 -7.50 -12.08 18.17
CA THR A 119 -7.57 -10.76 17.56
C THR A 119 -6.57 -9.86 18.27
N GLN A 120 -5.48 -9.51 17.58
CA GLN A 120 -4.59 -8.47 18.08
C GLN A 120 -5.40 -7.18 18.12
N TYR A 121 -5.43 -6.56 19.30
CA TYR A 121 -5.92 -5.20 19.41
C TYR A 121 -4.92 -4.33 18.67
N ILE A 122 -5.21 -4.09 17.40
CA ILE A 122 -4.68 -2.93 16.69
C ILE A 122 -5.56 -1.81 17.23
N PRO A 123 -5.09 -1.00 18.20
CA PRO A 123 -5.78 0.25 18.52
C PRO A 123 -6.13 0.91 17.18
N PRO A 124 -7.31 1.52 17.02
CA PRO A 124 -7.75 2.16 15.77
C PRO A 124 -6.79 3.31 15.42
N LYS A 125 -5.60 2.94 14.99
CA LYS A 125 -4.47 3.79 14.69
C LYS A 125 -4.57 4.00 13.19
N CYS A 126 -5.42 4.97 12.88
CA CYS A 126 -5.34 5.73 11.66
C CYS A 126 -5.75 4.93 10.44
N ASN A 127 -6.89 4.22 10.55
CA ASN A 127 -7.73 4.06 9.37
C ASN A 127 -7.99 5.47 8.85
N LEU A 128 -7.44 5.78 7.68
CA LEU A 128 -7.47 7.07 6.99
C LEU A 128 -8.93 7.51 6.73
N GLY A 129 -9.60 7.97 7.77
CA GLY A 129 -11.05 8.17 7.78
C GLY A 129 -11.81 6.84 7.76
N ALA A 130 -13.11 6.93 8.02
CA ALA A 130 -14.11 5.87 8.06
C ALA A 130 -14.31 5.09 6.74
N LEU A 131 -13.25 4.84 5.96
CA LEU A 131 -13.28 4.25 4.62
C LEU A 131 -13.07 2.73 4.62
N ALA A 132 -12.60 2.17 5.72
CA ALA A 132 -12.75 0.74 6.01
C ALA A 132 -13.68 0.63 7.22
N PRO A 133 -14.91 0.09 7.08
CA PRO A 133 -15.71 -0.25 8.24
C PRO A 133 -14.87 -1.14 9.16
N SER A 134 -15.02 -0.99 10.48
CA SER A 134 -14.47 -1.97 11.42
C SER A 134 -15.25 -3.27 11.21
N ILE A 135 -14.89 -4.00 10.17
CA ILE A 135 -15.42 -5.32 9.91
C ILE A 135 -14.66 -6.20 10.89
N VAL A 136 -15.31 -6.53 12.00
CA VAL A 136 -14.85 -7.61 12.87
C VAL A 136 -14.73 -8.82 11.96
N SER A 137 -13.51 -9.23 11.66
CA SER A 137 -13.29 -10.38 10.81
C SER A 137 -14.01 -11.58 11.44
N THR A 138 -14.95 -12.15 10.70
CA THR A 138 -15.69 -13.35 11.14
C THR A 138 -14.91 -14.61 10.80
N VAL A 139 -13.67 -14.47 10.32
CA VAL A 139 -12.83 -15.56 9.89
C VAL A 139 -11.39 -15.45 10.40
N ALA A 140 -10.76 -16.60 10.62
CA ALA A 140 -9.33 -16.70 10.86
C ALA A 140 -8.67 -17.52 9.75
N LEU A 141 -7.43 -17.16 9.40
CA LEU A 141 -6.67 -17.80 8.34
C LEU A 141 -5.52 -18.60 8.93
N ARG A 142 -5.36 -19.84 8.48
CA ARG A 142 -4.15 -20.62 8.70
C ARG A 142 -3.45 -20.81 7.36
N ALA A 143 -2.19 -20.39 7.27
CA ALA A 143 -1.34 -20.84 6.19
C ALA A 143 -0.91 -22.28 6.50
N ASP A 144 -1.23 -23.22 5.62
CA ASP A 144 -0.93 -24.63 5.89
C ASP A 144 0.59 -24.89 5.84
N PRO A 145 1.10 -25.77 6.73
CA PRO A 145 2.51 -26.14 6.74
C PRO A 145 2.89 -26.82 5.42
N GLY A 146 4.12 -26.58 4.94
CA GLY A 146 4.68 -27.31 3.81
C GLY A 146 4.68 -26.61 2.45
N SER A 147 4.58 -25.27 2.41
CA SER A 147 5.18 -24.55 1.27
C SER A 147 6.58 -24.11 1.66
N ASP A 148 7.50 -24.25 0.71
CA ASP A 148 8.72 -23.46 0.68
C ASP A 148 8.40 -21.97 0.90
N VAL A 149 9.41 -21.18 1.30
CA VAL A 149 9.35 -19.70 1.45
C VAL A 149 8.82 -18.98 0.18
N CYS A 150 8.64 -19.75 -0.88
CA CYS A 150 8.43 -19.42 -2.27
C CYS A 150 7.03 -19.69 -2.79
N GLY A 151 6.33 -20.63 -2.17
CA GLY A 151 5.02 -21.09 -2.59
C GLY A 151 3.92 -20.29 -1.94
N THR A 152 2.83 -20.07 -2.68
CA THR A 152 1.58 -19.65 -2.06
C THR A 152 1.08 -20.78 -1.17
N ARG A 153 1.24 -20.62 0.15
CA ARG A 153 0.61 -21.53 1.13
C ARG A 153 -0.87 -21.62 0.85
N ALA A 154 -1.37 -22.85 0.79
CA ALA A 154 -2.79 -23.07 0.88
C ALA A 154 -3.29 -22.41 2.17
N THR A 155 -4.37 -21.66 2.05
CA THR A 155 -4.95 -20.94 3.18
C THR A 155 -6.25 -21.64 3.57
N THR A 156 -6.29 -22.17 4.79
CA THR A 156 -7.53 -22.64 5.42
C THR A 156 -8.25 -21.46 6.06
N VAL A 157 -9.57 -21.37 5.86
CA VAL A 157 -10.41 -20.32 6.45
C VAL A 157 -11.36 -20.94 7.47
N PHE A 158 -11.40 -20.42 8.68
CA PHE A 158 -12.28 -20.89 9.75
C PHE A 158 -13.26 -19.80 10.15
N ALA A 159 -14.48 -20.16 10.52
CA ALA A 159 -15.39 -19.22 11.18
C ALA A 159 -14.87 -18.84 12.57
N VAL A 160 -15.16 -17.62 13.02
CA VAL A 160 -14.83 -17.15 14.37
C VAL A 160 -16.05 -17.31 15.26
N GLY A 161 -15.88 -18.08 16.34
CA GLY A 161 -16.90 -18.34 17.34
C GLY A 161 -16.98 -17.26 18.43
N SER A 162 -17.61 -17.61 19.55
CA SER A 162 -17.79 -16.70 20.68
C SER A 162 -16.46 -16.35 21.36
N PRO A 163 -16.36 -15.15 21.95
CA PRO A 163 -15.23 -14.78 22.81
C PRO A 163 -15.03 -15.77 23.95
N ILE A 164 -13.78 -16.05 24.30
CA ILE A 164 -13.38 -16.89 25.44
C ILE A 164 -12.58 -16.08 26.46
N ALA A 165 -12.45 -16.60 27.67
CA ALA A 165 -11.57 -16.02 28.66
C ALA A 165 -10.11 -16.04 28.16
N THR A 166 -9.34 -15.00 28.50
CA THR A 166 -7.92 -14.93 28.17
C THR A 166 -7.18 -16.15 28.73
N PRO A 167 -6.58 -16.99 27.88
CA PRO A 167 -5.81 -18.14 28.33
C PRO A 167 -4.60 -17.69 29.17
N ALA A 168 -4.22 -18.48 30.18
CA ALA A 168 -3.01 -18.20 30.98
C ALA A 168 -1.73 -18.26 30.12
N SER A 169 -1.74 -19.12 29.11
CA SER A 169 -0.69 -19.27 28.09
C SER A 169 -1.35 -19.55 26.75
N VAL A 170 -0.71 -19.12 25.66
CA VAL A 170 -1.05 -19.57 24.31
C VAL A 170 0.15 -20.28 23.70
N PHE A 171 -0.08 -21.09 22.68
CA PHE A 171 0.96 -21.87 22.03
C PHE A 171 1.00 -21.58 20.54
N PHE A 172 2.22 -21.52 20.00
CA PHE A 172 2.50 -21.40 18.57
C PHE A 172 2.98 -22.73 18.01
N LEU A 173 2.38 -23.17 16.89
CA LEU A 173 2.85 -24.32 16.14
C LEU A 173 3.90 -23.84 15.13
N SER A 174 5.15 -24.27 15.29
CA SER A 174 6.21 -23.99 14.31
C SER A 174 6.02 -24.79 13.02
N GLU A 175 6.79 -24.46 11.99
CA GLU A 175 6.76 -25.18 10.72
C GLU A 175 7.25 -26.64 10.85
N GLU A 176 8.11 -26.91 11.84
CA GLU A 176 8.57 -28.25 12.22
C GLU A 176 7.54 -29.01 13.08
N GLY A 177 6.37 -28.42 13.33
CA GLY A 177 5.32 -29.00 14.15
C GLY A 177 5.56 -28.91 15.66
N VAL A 178 6.50 -28.05 16.11
CA VAL A 178 6.79 -27.88 17.54
C VAL A 178 5.82 -26.86 18.14
N CYS A 179 5.13 -27.26 19.20
CA CYS A 179 4.18 -26.40 19.93
C CYS A 179 4.89 -25.67 21.08
N THR A 180 5.07 -24.35 20.96
CA THR A 180 5.84 -23.54 21.92
C THR A 180 4.94 -22.60 22.70
N ALA A 181 5.01 -22.66 24.04
CA ALA A 181 4.26 -21.78 24.93
C ALA A 181 4.79 -20.34 24.89
N VAL A 182 3.88 -19.38 24.88
CA VAL A 182 4.15 -17.95 25.02
C VAL A 182 3.11 -17.30 25.93
N ALA A 183 3.43 -16.12 26.46
CA ALA A 183 2.42 -15.30 27.12
C ALA A 183 1.36 -14.83 26.11
N PRO A 184 0.06 -14.76 26.49
CA PRO A 184 -1.04 -14.39 25.59
C PRO A 184 -0.93 -12.97 24.99
N GLY A 185 -0.15 -12.08 25.62
CA GLY A 185 -0.02 -10.68 25.24
C GLY A 185 -1.36 -9.91 25.36
N SER A 186 -1.45 -8.75 24.71
CA SER A 186 -2.70 -8.00 24.57
C SER A 186 -3.53 -8.53 23.41
N GLY A 187 -4.84 -8.69 23.60
CA GLY A 187 -5.77 -9.11 22.56
C GLY A 187 -7.04 -9.74 23.14
N THR A 188 -8.02 -9.98 22.28
CA THR A 188 -9.22 -10.78 22.62
C THR A 188 -9.11 -12.15 21.97
N PHE A 189 -9.56 -13.17 22.68
CA PHE A 189 -9.55 -14.55 22.20
C PHE A 189 -10.97 -14.99 21.90
N SER A 190 -11.16 -15.68 20.77
CA SER A 190 -12.42 -16.28 20.38
C SER A 190 -12.22 -17.74 20.03
N ALA A 191 -13.24 -18.57 20.32
CA ALA A 191 -13.24 -19.95 19.88
C ALA A 191 -13.15 -20.01 18.34
N LEU A 192 -12.42 -20.99 17.81
CA LEU A 192 -12.41 -21.23 16.37
C LEU A 192 -13.60 -22.14 15.99
N GLY A 193 -14.38 -21.71 15.01
CA GLY A 193 -15.53 -22.44 14.47
C GLY A 193 -15.14 -23.46 13.40
N ALA A 194 -16.13 -23.93 12.64
CA ALA A 194 -15.92 -24.86 11.54
C ALA A 194 -15.08 -24.23 10.42
N GLU A 195 -14.31 -25.07 9.71
CA GLU A 195 -13.68 -24.68 8.45
C GLU A 195 -14.75 -24.28 7.44
N ILE A 196 -14.52 -23.16 6.75
CA ILE A 196 -15.36 -22.66 5.67
C ILE A 196 -14.86 -23.28 4.36
N PRO A 197 -15.68 -24.07 3.64
CA PRO A 197 -15.23 -24.73 2.43
C PRO A 197 -14.67 -23.74 1.39
N PRO A 198 -13.50 -24.02 0.77
CA PRO A 198 -12.91 -23.17 -0.27
C PRO A 198 -13.86 -22.82 -1.41
N ALA A 199 -14.69 -23.78 -1.83
CA ALA A 199 -15.68 -23.61 -2.89
C ALA A 199 -16.72 -22.50 -2.61
N SER A 200 -16.85 -22.03 -1.36
CA SER A 200 -17.72 -20.92 -1.00
C SER A 200 -17.15 -19.53 -1.33
N PHE A 201 -15.86 -19.44 -1.68
CA PHE A 201 -15.18 -18.23 -2.13
C PHE A 201 -15.10 -18.20 -3.65
N VAL A 202 -15.16 -17.02 -4.25
CA VAL A 202 -15.11 -16.88 -5.71
C VAL A 202 -13.73 -17.32 -6.22
N LYS A 203 -13.72 -18.26 -7.16
CA LYS A 203 -12.51 -18.69 -7.87
C LYS A 203 -12.03 -17.58 -8.80
N VAL A 204 -10.72 -17.41 -8.84
CA VAL A 204 -10.05 -16.50 -9.75
C VAL A 204 -8.99 -17.24 -10.56
N THR A 205 -8.74 -16.75 -11.77
CA THR A 205 -7.72 -17.24 -12.69
C THR A 205 -6.92 -16.05 -13.19
N THR A 206 -5.82 -16.32 -13.90
CA THR A 206 -5.04 -15.27 -14.56
C THR A 206 -5.21 -15.35 -16.07
N ALA A 207 -5.36 -14.20 -16.71
CA ALA A 207 -5.36 -14.06 -18.17
C ALA A 207 -4.25 -13.10 -18.60
N ASP A 208 -3.45 -13.50 -19.58
CA ASP A 208 -2.45 -12.64 -20.20
C ASP A 208 -3.05 -12.02 -21.48
N GLU A 209 -2.93 -10.70 -21.64
CA GLU A 209 -3.33 -9.99 -22.86
C GLU A 209 -2.16 -9.20 -23.42
N ALA A 210 -1.94 -9.29 -24.72
CA ALA A 210 -0.87 -8.52 -25.38
C ALA A 210 -1.06 -7.01 -25.19
N ARG A 211 0.07 -6.31 -25.03
CA ARG A 211 0.17 -4.85 -25.01
C ARG A 211 1.36 -4.45 -25.89
N GLY A 212 1.13 -4.46 -27.20
CA GLY A 212 2.19 -4.42 -28.19
C GLY A 212 2.91 -5.77 -28.35
N THR A 213 4.09 -5.74 -28.96
CA THR A 213 4.91 -6.94 -29.24
C THR A 213 5.77 -7.36 -28.05
N GLU A 214 6.19 -6.41 -27.21
CA GLU A 214 7.18 -6.66 -26.16
C GLU A 214 6.58 -6.91 -24.78
N LEU A 215 5.36 -6.43 -24.53
CA LEU A 215 4.70 -6.52 -23.23
C LEU A 215 3.36 -7.26 -23.32
N LYS A 216 2.97 -7.85 -22.19
CA LYS A 216 1.62 -8.33 -21.93
C LYS A 216 1.15 -7.86 -20.56
N ALA A 217 -0.12 -7.54 -20.45
CA ALA A 217 -0.77 -7.26 -19.17
C ALA A 217 -1.38 -8.56 -18.63
N ARG A 218 -1.11 -8.87 -17.37
CA ARG A 218 -1.70 -9.99 -16.64
C ARG A 218 -2.87 -9.50 -15.81
N PHE A 219 -4.02 -10.12 -16.00
CA PHE A 219 -5.25 -9.82 -15.29
C PHE A 219 -5.62 -10.95 -14.34
N VAL A 220 -6.10 -10.59 -13.15
CA VAL A 220 -6.94 -11.47 -12.34
C VAL A 220 -8.34 -11.41 -12.92
N VAL A 221 -8.90 -12.57 -13.26
CA VAL A 221 -10.26 -12.73 -13.77
C VAL A 221 -11.00 -13.71 -12.89
N SER A 222 -12.20 -13.38 -12.45
CA SER A 222 -13.02 -14.28 -11.63
C SER A 222 -14.16 -14.91 -12.42
N ASP A 223 -14.70 -16.01 -11.87
CA ASP A 223 -15.89 -16.67 -12.42
C ASP A 223 -17.13 -15.76 -12.43
N ASP A 224 -17.15 -14.72 -11.58
CA ASP A 224 -18.25 -13.76 -11.48
C ASP A 224 -18.05 -12.49 -12.33
N GLY A 225 -17.00 -12.45 -13.15
CA GLY A 225 -16.74 -11.40 -14.14
C GLY A 225 -15.88 -10.23 -13.67
N LEU A 226 -15.24 -10.32 -12.50
CA LEU A 226 -14.18 -9.41 -12.07
C LEU A 226 -13.06 -9.45 -13.10
N ARG A 227 -12.47 -8.28 -13.36
CA ARG A 227 -11.25 -8.15 -14.14
C ARG A 227 -10.38 -7.06 -13.52
N GLN A 228 -9.19 -7.42 -13.06
CA GLN A 228 -8.24 -6.50 -12.42
C GLN A 228 -6.86 -6.67 -13.02
N LEU A 229 -6.23 -5.57 -13.45
CA LEU A 229 -4.82 -5.59 -13.80
C LEU A 229 -3.98 -5.98 -12.57
N GLN A 230 -3.24 -7.07 -12.67
CA GLN A 230 -2.38 -7.57 -11.60
C GLN A 230 -0.94 -7.15 -11.79
N SER A 231 -0.41 -7.32 -13.01
CA SER A 231 0.98 -7.00 -13.32
C SER A 231 1.18 -6.79 -14.82
N VAL A 232 2.34 -6.26 -15.19
CA VAL A 232 2.86 -6.29 -16.57
C VAL A 232 3.90 -7.39 -16.66
N ARG A 233 4.03 -8.04 -17.81
CA ARG A 233 5.10 -9.00 -18.07
C ARG A 233 5.84 -8.64 -19.36
N ASP A 234 7.14 -8.84 -19.32
CA ASP A 234 8.02 -8.81 -20.48
C ASP A 234 7.88 -10.12 -21.26
N ASN A 235 7.54 -10.04 -22.55
CA ASN A 235 7.37 -11.21 -23.41
C ASN A 235 8.70 -11.92 -23.72
N LYS A 236 9.79 -11.17 -23.88
CA LYS A 236 11.11 -11.72 -24.25
C LYS A 236 11.68 -12.55 -23.10
N HIS A 237 11.55 -12.04 -21.88
CA HIS A 237 12.15 -12.67 -20.69
C HIS A 237 11.18 -13.55 -19.89
N ASP A 238 9.87 -13.48 -20.21
CA ASP A 238 8.76 -14.07 -19.47
C ASP A 238 8.86 -13.84 -17.96
N VAL A 239 8.95 -12.58 -17.57
CA VAL A 239 9.00 -12.15 -16.15
C VAL A 239 7.97 -11.05 -15.90
N ALA A 240 7.38 -11.06 -14.71
CA ALA A 240 6.64 -9.89 -14.24
C ALA A 240 7.60 -8.71 -14.09
N CYS A 241 7.17 -7.53 -14.52
CA CYS A 241 7.98 -6.34 -14.51
C CYS A 241 7.18 -5.12 -14.03
N ARG A 242 7.91 -4.14 -13.49
CA ARG A 242 7.40 -2.83 -13.09
C ARG A 242 8.24 -1.73 -13.75
N PRO A 243 7.63 -0.59 -14.09
CA PRO A 243 8.38 0.61 -14.46
C PRO A 243 9.41 0.95 -13.38
N ASP A 244 10.68 1.03 -13.76
CA ASP A 244 11.78 1.41 -12.89
C ASP A 244 12.79 2.27 -13.68
N ARG A 245 13.50 3.16 -12.98
CA ARG A 245 14.45 4.08 -13.61
C ARG A 245 15.79 3.40 -13.86
N THR A 246 16.34 3.69 -15.04
CA THR A 246 17.62 3.19 -15.53
C THR A 246 18.42 4.35 -16.14
N ALA A 247 19.67 4.10 -16.56
CA ALA A 247 20.50 5.14 -17.16
C ALA A 247 19.89 5.67 -18.48
N SER A 248 19.18 4.83 -19.22
CA SER A 248 18.56 5.10 -20.52
C SER A 248 17.08 5.52 -20.45
N GLY A 249 16.54 5.74 -19.26
CA GLY A 249 15.13 6.13 -19.05
C GLY A 249 14.36 5.13 -18.20
N THR A 250 13.02 5.15 -18.29
CA THR A 250 12.18 4.20 -17.55
C THR A 250 11.95 2.94 -18.37
N ARG A 251 12.16 1.78 -17.74
CA ARG A 251 12.07 0.46 -18.36
C ARG A 251 11.15 -0.46 -17.56
N CYS A 252 10.55 -1.46 -18.20
CA CYS A 252 9.83 -2.51 -17.47
C CYS A 252 10.83 -3.52 -16.90
N LEU A 253 11.35 -3.26 -15.69
CA LEU A 253 12.34 -4.13 -15.05
C LEU A 253 11.66 -5.24 -14.23
N PRO A 254 12.27 -6.43 -14.11
CA PRO A 254 11.70 -7.56 -13.37
C PRO A 254 11.28 -7.18 -11.95
N THR A 255 10.15 -7.68 -11.45
CA THR A 255 9.73 -7.49 -10.04
C THR A 255 10.25 -8.60 -9.12
N GLU A 256 10.34 -9.82 -9.64
CA GLU A 256 10.89 -10.99 -8.95
C GLU A 256 12.41 -11.00 -9.08
N ARG A 257 13.08 -10.20 -8.26
CA ARG A 257 14.54 -10.05 -8.26
C ARG A 257 15.14 -10.18 -6.88
N ALA A 258 16.45 -10.40 -6.82
CA ALA A 258 17.21 -10.13 -5.61
C ALA A 258 17.60 -8.65 -5.58
N ASP A 259 17.64 -8.02 -4.42
CA ASP A 259 18.10 -6.65 -4.27
C ASP A 259 19.45 -6.63 -3.55
N VAL A 260 20.41 -5.88 -4.09
CA VAL A 260 21.72 -5.66 -3.46
C VAL A 260 21.51 -4.76 -2.26
N LEU A 261 21.86 -5.25 -1.07
CA LEU A 261 21.84 -4.47 0.15
C LEU A 261 23.26 -3.99 0.47
N PRO A 262 23.45 -2.70 0.83
CA PRO A 262 24.78 -2.12 0.99
C PRO A 262 25.59 -2.69 2.15
N ASN A 263 24.94 -3.48 3.02
CA ASN A 263 25.51 -4.04 4.23
C ASN A 263 25.50 -5.57 4.24
N ILE A 264 25.19 -6.25 3.12
CA ILE A 264 25.17 -7.71 3.01
C ILE A 264 26.22 -8.16 1.99
N PHE A 265 27.04 -9.12 2.40
CA PHE A 265 28.24 -9.54 1.67
C PHE A 265 28.31 -11.05 1.52
N ALA A 266 28.98 -11.49 0.45
CA ALA A 266 29.22 -12.89 0.15
C ALA A 266 30.45 -13.47 0.88
N ASP A 267 31.29 -12.61 1.49
CA ASP A 267 32.56 -12.99 2.08
C ASP A 267 32.80 -12.35 3.46
N ALA A 268 33.69 -12.98 4.24
CA ALA A 268 33.99 -12.60 5.62
C ALA A 268 34.80 -11.30 5.77
N THR A 269 35.28 -10.72 4.66
CA THR A 269 35.96 -9.42 4.66
C THR A 269 35.01 -8.28 4.31
N CYS A 270 33.74 -8.59 4.00
CA CYS A 270 32.74 -7.62 3.58
C CYS A 270 33.21 -6.78 2.38
N THR A 271 33.81 -7.42 1.38
CA THR A 271 34.31 -6.73 0.17
C THR A 271 33.48 -7.04 -1.08
N THR A 272 32.79 -8.17 -1.11
CA THR A 272 31.94 -8.63 -2.21
C THR A 272 30.49 -8.52 -1.79
N ASN A 273 29.77 -7.54 -2.32
CA ASN A 273 28.32 -7.41 -2.07
C ASN A 273 27.58 -8.69 -2.49
N ALA A 274 26.54 -9.00 -1.74
CA ALA A 274 25.57 -10.03 -2.10
C ALA A 274 24.16 -9.41 -2.22
N ALA A 275 23.23 -10.18 -2.77
CA ALA A 275 21.85 -9.77 -2.91
C ALA A 275 20.94 -10.69 -2.11
N VAL A 276 19.89 -10.10 -1.53
CA VAL A 276 18.86 -10.83 -0.79
C VAL A 276 17.64 -10.96 -1.70
N THR A 277 17.02 -12.14 -1.76
CA THR A 277 15.77 -12.31 -2.49
C THR A 277 14.68 -12.92 -1.64
N PHE A 278 13.46 -12.43 -1.84
CA PHE A 278 12.23 -13.02 -1.34
C PHE A 278 11.52 -13.84 -2.43
N ALA A 279 11.99 -13.75 -3.67
CA ALA A 279 11.47 -14.48 -4.81
C ALA A 279 12.35 -15.70 -5.07
N CYS A 280 11.74 -16.87 -5.13
CA CYS A 280 12.52 -18.10 -5.27
C CYS A 280 12.88 -18.47 -6.69
N THR A 281 12.25 -17.78 -7.64
CA THR A 281 12.52 -17.86 -9.07
C THR A 281 13.21 -16.59 -9.56
N ALA A 282 13.86 -15.83 -8.67
CA ALA A 282 14.61 -14.65 -9.06
C ALA A 282 15.64 -15.02 -10.15
N LYS A 283 15.44 -14.45 -11.34
CA LYS A 283 16.39 -14.59 -12.47
C LYS A 283 17.43 -13.47 -12.48
N TYR A 284 17.09 -12.35 -11.83
CA TYR A 284 17.86 -11.12 -11.88
C TYR A 284 18.19 -10.60 -10.48
N VAL A 285 19.28 -9.85 -10.40
CA VAL A 285 19.68 -9.04 -9.26
C VAL A 285 19.57 -7.58 -9.68
N ALA A 286 18.94 -6.75 -8.84
CA ALA A 286 18.93 -5.30 -8.99
C ALA A 286 19.88 -4.66 -7.99
N ALA A 287 20.82 -3.88 -8.51
CA ALA A 287 21.59 -2.94 -7.69
C ALA A 287 21.02 -1.55 -7.94
N ARG A 288 20.52 -0.90 -6.88
CA ARG A 288 20.10 0.49 -6.96
C ARG A 288 21.27 1.37 -6.56
N LYS A 289 21.76 2.14 -7.52
CA LYS A 289 22.68 3.23 -7.26
C LYS A 289 21.84 4.47 -6.97
N LEU A 290 21.80 4.88 -5.71
CA LEU A 290 21.29 6.21 -5.38
C LEU A 290 22.24 7.23 -6.03
N ARG A 291 21.76 8.00 -7.01
CA ARG A 291 22.58 8.99 -7.73
C ARG A 291 23.11 10.05 -6.77
N ASP A 292 22.26 10.48 -5.83
CA ASP A 292 22.50 11.39 -4.72
C ASP A 292 21.43 11.12 -3.63
N THR A 293 21.54 11.71 -2.43
CA THR A 293 20.50 11.60 -1.36
C THR A 293 19.11 12.08 -1.80
N CYS A 294 19.07 12.79 -2.93
CA CYS A 294 17.97 13.50 -3.55
C CYS A 294 17.14 12.65 -4.50
N ASP A 295 17.82 11.75 -5.20
CA ASP A 295 17.19 10.88 -6.17
C ASP A 295 16.90 9.55 -5.48
N LEU A 296 15.85 9.56 -4.66
CA LEU A 296 15.36 8.36 -3.98
C LEU A 296 14.97 7.25 -4.96
N GLN A 297 14.78 7.57 -6.24
CA GLN A 297 14.48 6.54 -7.24
C GLN A 297 15.73 5.82 -7.73
N GLY A 298 16.92 6.45 -7.64
CA GLY A 298 18.19 5.90 -8.06
C GLY A 298 18.20 5.43 -9.53
N GLU A 299 19.36 4.99 -9.98
CA GLU A 299 19.47 4.17 -11.18
C GLU A 299 19.49 2.71 -10.79
N THR A 300 18.61 1.92 -11.38
CA THR A 300 18.65 0.47 -11.24
C THR A 300 19.56 -0.11 -12.33
N SER A 301 20.64 -0.78 -11.90
CA SER A 301 21.44 -1.66 -12.75
C SER A 301 21.01 -3.11 -12.52
N LEU A 302 20.95 -3.90 -13.60
CA LEU A 302 20.57 -5.30 -13.54
C LEU A 302 21.76 -6.23 -13.76
N PHE A 303 21.72 -7.35 -13.07
CA PHE A 303 22.67 -8.45 -13.18
C PHE A 303 21.92 -9.77 -13.21
N THR A 304 22.54 -10.85 -13.68
CA THR A 304 22.02 -12.20 -13.49
C THR A 304 22.17 -12.63 -12.03
N VAL A 305 21.35 -13.59 -11.58
CA VAL A 305 21.54 -14.21 -10.26
C VAL A 305 22.79 -15.11 -10.27
N GLY A 306 23.67 -14.88 -9.30
CA GLY A 306 24.86 -15.71 -9.06
C GLY A 306 24.57 -16.94 -8.20
N ALA A 307 25.62 -17.62 -7.76
CA ALA A 307 25.49 -18.79 -6.87
C ALA A 307 24.90 -18.41 -5.50
N VAL A 308 24.19 -19.34 -4.87
CA VAL A 308 23.71 -19.20 -3.49
C VAL A 308 24.91 -19.06 -2.54
N VAL A 309 24.87 -18.05 -1.68
CA VAL A 309 25.88 -17.78 -0.66
C VAL A 309 25.54 -18.58 0.59
N ALA A 310 26.30 -19.65 0.85
CA ALA A 310 26.05 -20.55 1.98
C ALA A 310 26.28 -19.89 3.36
N SER A 311 27.08 -18.84 3.44
CA SER A 311 27.39 -18.12 4.67
C SER A 311 27.52 -16.63 4.38
N PRO A 312 26.40 -15.88 4.31
CA PRO A 312 26.46 -14.46 4.05
C PRO A 312 26.97 -13.72 5.30
N PHE A 313 27.45 -12.50 5.09
CA PHE A 313 27.99 -11.64 6.14
C PHE A 313 27.32 -10.27 6.12
N SER A 314 27.31 -9.60 7.26
CA SER A 314 26.84 -8.22 7.40
C SER A 314 27.93 -7.30 7.93
N GLY A 315 28.03 -6.09 7.40
CA GLY A 315 28.96 -5.07 7.86
C GLY A 315 28.50 -3.65 7.49
N GLY A 316 28.88 -2.65 8.29
CA GLY A 316 28.56 -1.25 7.99
C GLY A 316 29.57 -0.28 8.59
N GLY A 317 29.92 0.77 7.84
CA GLY A 317 30.51 2.03 8.36
C GLY A 317 31.64 1.93 9.41
N GLY A 318 32.48 0.90 9.37
CA GLY A 318 33.59 0.70 10.33
C GLY A 318 33.40 -0.42 11.36
N SER A 319 32.28 -1.16 11.34
CA SER A 319 32.11 -2.37 12.15
C SER A 319 32.86 -3.58 11.57
N ALA A 320 33.20 -4.56 12.41
CA ALA A 320 33.69 -5.85 11.95
C ALA A 320 32.63 -6.57 11.10
N CYS A 321 33.08 -7.32 10.09
CA CYS A 321 32.23 -8.16 9.27
C CYS A 321 31.78 -9.40 10.07
N THR A 322 30.48 -9.59 10.24
CA THR A 322 29.93 -10.69 11.05
C THR A 322 29.07 -11.62 10.22
N ALA A 323 29.05 -12.91 10.55
CA ALA A 323 28.16 -13.85 9.90
C ALA A 323 26.70 -13.40 10.04
N TYR A 324 25.96 -13.43 8.93
CA TYR A 324 24.57 -13.01 8.85
C TYR A 324 23.68 -14.25 8.72
N ALA A 325 22.83 -14.50 9.72
CA ALA A 325 21.82 -15.55 9.64
C ALA A 325 20.59 -15.01 8.92
N SER A 326 20.53 -15.19 7.60
CA SER A 326 19.39 -14.74 6.79
C SER A 326 18.24 -15.76 6.85
N PRO A 327 16.99 -15.34 7.13
CA PRO A 327 15.83 -16.20 6.95
C PRO A 327 15.48 -16.40 5.45
N THR A 328 16.11 -15.63 4.55
CA THR A 328 15.88 -15.69 3.11
C THR A 328 17.16 -16.01 2.35
N PRO A 329 17.06 -16.62 1.15
CA PRO A 329 18.23 -16.91 0.33
C PRO A 329 19.06 -15.66 0.03
N VAL A 330 20.38 -15.78 0.22
CA VAL A 330 21.36 -14.78 -0.21
C VAL A 330 22.09 -15.35 -1.43
N VAL A 331 22.20 -14.54 -2.48
CA VAL A 331 22.81 -14.93 -3.75
C VAL A 331 23.94 -13.98 -4.12
N GLY A 332 24.94 -14.48 -4.84
CA GLY A 332 25.96 -13.66 -5.46
C GLY A 332 25.39 -12.79 -6.58
N ILE A 333 26.11 -11.73 -6.93
CA ILE A 333 25.79 -10.86 -8.06
C ILE A 333 26.48 -11.43 -9.31
N GLY A 334 25.70 -11.78 -10.33
CA GLY A 334 26.19 -12.36 -11.58
C GLY A 334 26.69 -11.32 -12.59
N ALA A 335 26.64 -11.68 -13.88
CA ALA A 335 27.07 -10.81 -14.97
C ALA A 335 26.08 -9.64 -15.16
N PRO A 336 26.54 -8.44 -15.54
CA PRO A 336 25.65 -7.32 -15.85
C PRO A 336 24.74 -7.67 -17.03
N VAL A 337 23.47 -7.27 -16.93
CA VAL A 337 22.45 -7.40 -17.98
C VAL A 337 22.18 -6.01 -18.55
N SER A 338 22.14 -5.88 -19.87
CA SER A 338 21.84 -4.59 -20.49
C SER A 338 20.39 -4.20 -20.22
N GLU A 339 20.17 -3.03 -19.65
CA GLU A 339 18.84 -2.46 -19.43
C GLU A 339 18.05 -2.23 -20.75
N GLN A 340 18.75 -2.13 -21.88
CA GLN A 340 18.13 -2.03 -23.20
C GLN A 340 17.48 -3.33 -23.66
N GLU A 341 17.73 -4.44 -22.97
CA GLU A 341 17.02 -5.70 -23.22
C GLU A 341 15.59 -5.70 -22.70
N PHE A 342 15.20 -4.66 -21.94
CA PHE A 342 13.86 -4.50 -21.38
C PHE A 342 13.09 -3.39 -22.11
N PRO A 343 11.77 -3.55 -22.32
CA PRO A 343 10.96 -2.57 -23.03
C PRO A 343 10.96 -1.21 -22.33
N SER A 344 11.01 -0.14 -23.13
CA SER A 344 10.75 1.22 -22.62
C SER A 344 9.28 1.39 -22.26
N VAL A 345 9.05 2.14 -21.19
CA VAL A 345 7.73 2.58 -20.79
C VAL A 345 7.73 4.07 -20.52
N ASP A 346 6.70 4.75 -21.00
CA ASP A 346 6.51 6.18 -20.85
C ASP A 346 5.55 6.46 -19.70
N ARG A 347 5.87 7.50 -18.92
CA ARG A 347 5.00 7.99 -17.86
C ARG A 347 4.01 9.00 -18.45
N VAL A 348 2.71 8.70 -18.36
CA VAL A 348 1.63 9.58 -18.81
C VAL A 348 0.72 9.92 -17.63
N LEU A 349 0.22 11.14 -17.57
CA LEU A 349 -0.76 11.54 -16.57
C LEU A 349 -2.16 11.40 -17.18
N ALA A 350 -3.01 10.58 -16.57
CA ALA A 350 -4.40 10.38 -16.98
C ALA A 350 -5.35 11.10 -16.03
N GLY A 351 -6.36 11.76 -16.60
CA GLY A 351 -7.32 12.60 -15.90
C GLY A 351 -7.18 14.08 -16.26
N THR A 352 -8.27 14.83 -16.12
CA THR A 352 -8.40 16.25 -16.45
C THR A 352 -8.53 17.13 -15.21
N GLY A 353 -8.83 16.53 -14.06
CA GLY A 353 -8.98 17.23 -12.79
C GLY A 353 -7.65 17.75 -12.18
N PRO A 354 -7.75 18.38 -11.00
CA PRO A 354 -6.59 18.84 -10.22
C PRO A 354 -5.74 17.68 -9.70
N VAL A 355 -6.29 16.46 -9.71
CA VAL A 355 -5.58 15.22 -9.43
C VAL A 355 -5.70 14.31 -10.64
N ARG A 356 -4.61 13.64 -10.96
CA ARG A 356 -4.43 12.70 -12.07
C ARG A 356 -3.86 11.38 -11.55
N THR A 357 -4.04 10.31 -12.30
CA THR A 357 -3.34 9.05 -12.05
C THR A 357 -2.12 8.95 -12.96
N VAL A 358 -1.04 8.33 -12.47
CA VAL A 358 0.06 7.96 -13.36
C VAL A 358 -0.31 6.68 -14.09
N GLU A 359 -0.26 6.74 -15.41
CA GLU A 359 -0.29 5.58 -16.29
C GLU A 359 1.08 5.38 -16.92
N TRP A 360 1.43 4.12 -17.10
CA TRP A 360 2.63 3.72 -17.81
C TRP A 360 2.21 3.15 -19.14
N GLN A 361 2.79 3.67 -20.22
CA GLN A 361 2.45 3.30 -21.58
C GLN A 361 3.64 2.68 -22.32
N SER A 362 3.38 1.76 -23.23
CA SER A 362 4.37 1.26 -24.19
C SER A 362 3.71 1.19 -25.56
N GLY A 363 4.34 1.76 -26.59
CA GLY A 363 3.74 1.88 -27.91
C GLY A 363 2.37 2.59 -27.93
N GLY A 364 2.17 3.58 -27.02
CA GLY A 364 0.90 4.30 -26.87
C GLY A 364 -0.22 3.53 -26.16
N GLN A 365 0.02 2.31 -25.68
CA GLN A 365 -0.96 1.52 -24.93
C GLN A 365 -0.65 1.54 -23.43
N THR A 366 -1.66 1.76 -22.59
CA THR A 366 -1.52 1.65 -21.14
C THR A 366 -1.21 0.20 -20.73
N VAL A 367 -0.05 0.02 -20.10
CA VAL A 367 0.42 -1.27 -19.59
C VAL A 367 0.22 -1.38 -18.07
N ALA A 368 0.43 -0.28 -17.34
CA ALA A 368 0.23 -0.23 -15.90
C ALA A 368 -0.40 1.09 -15.46
N ARG A 369 -1.03 1.08 -14.29
CA ARG A 369 -1.39 2.29 -13.56
C ARG A 369 -0.69 2.26 -12.22
N ASP A 370 -0.07 3.38 -11.86
CA ASP A 370 0.57 3.54 -10.55
C ASP A 370 -0.49 3.68 -9.45
N GLU A 371 -0.15 3.25 -8.24
CA GLU A 371 -0.95 3.43 -7.04
C GLU A 371 -0.79 4.84 -6.45
N SER A 372 -0.17 5.76 -7.20
CA SER A 372 0.09 7.14 -6.80
C SER A 372 -0.81 8.12 -7.55
N PHE A 373 -1.34 9.10 -6.82
CA PHE A 373 -2.01 10.25 -7.41
C PHE A 373 -0.98 11.34 -7.66
N VAL A 374 -1.29 12.23 -8.61
CA VAL A 374 -0.41 13.33 -8.99
C VAL A 374 -1.23 14.59 -9.14
N THR A 375 -0.74 15.71 -8.64
CA THR A 375 -1.41 17.00 -8.85
C THR A 375 -1.32 17.43 -10.31
N ALA A 376 -2.06 18.48 -10.70
CA ALA A 376 -1.96 19.04 -12.05
C ALA A 376 -0.53 19.51 -12.39
N GLU A 377 0.26 19.87 -11.38
CA GLU A 377 1.66 20.32 -11.47
C GLU A 377 2.67 19.17 -11.57
N GLY A 378 2.23 17.91 -11.48
CA GLY A 378 3.10 16.75 -11.60
C GLY A 378 3.68 16.24 -10.28
N GLU A 379 3.28 16.81 -9.13
CA GLU A 379 3.73 16.38 -7.80
C GLU A 379 2.97 15.14 -7.33
N LEU A 380 3.68 14.14 -6.79
CA LEU A 380 3.03 12.98 -6.16
C LEU A 380 2.20 13.43 -4.95
N CYS A 381 0.98 12.91 -4.82
CA CYS A 381 0.16 13.07 -3.63
C CYS A 381 -0.43 11.73 -3.19
N PHE A 382 -0.65 11.60 -1.89
CA PHE A 382 -1.22 10.41 -1.25
C PHE A 382 -2.45 10.81 -0.45
N PRO A 383 -3.45 9.93 -0.33
CA PRO A 383 -4.60 10.19 0.54
C PRO A 383 -4.16 10.34 2.00
N GLN A 384 -4.33 11.53 2.56
CA GLN A 384 -4.05 11.86 3.95
C GLN A 384 -5.29 12.45 4.62
N LEU A 385 -5.46 12.22 5.92
CA LEU A 385 -6.57 12.79 6.67
C LEU A 385 -6.28 14.28 6.97
N LEU A 386 -6.94 15.17 6.23
CA LEU A 386 -6.84 16.62 6.37
C LEU A 386 -8.22 17.21 6.68
N GLY A 387 -8.35 17.85 7.85
CA GLY A 387 -9.62 18.46 8.27
C GLY A 387 -10.79 17.47 8.37
N GLY A 388 -10.51 16.20 8.70
CA GLY A 388 -11.52 15.15 8.87
C GLY A 388 -11.88 14.36 7.59
N SER A 389 -11.42 14.77 6.41
CA SER A 389 -11.60 14.03 5.14
C SER A 389 -10.26 13.51 4.60
N ALA A 390 -10.29 12.40 3.87
CA ALA A 390 -9.13 11.98 3.07
C ALA A 390 -8.94 12.94 1.89
N ARG A 391 -7.74 13.47 1.72
CA ARG A 391 -7.39 14.43 0.65
C ARG A 391 -6.05 14.08 0.04
N CYS A 392 -5.87 14.41 -1.23
CA CYS A 392 -4.61 14.20 -1.93
C CYS A 392 -3.60 15.26 -1.50
N ALA A 393 -2.72 14.89 -0.56
CA ALA A 393 -1.70 15.76 -0.02
C ALA A 393 -0.31 15.23 -0.39
N PRO A 394 0.70 16.11 -0.56
CA PRO A 394 2.09 15.68 -0.78
C PRO A 394 2.54 14.67 0.28
N PRO A 395 3.38 13.67 -0.06
CA PRO A 395 3.85 12.68 0.90
C PRO A 395 4.46 13.35 2.13
N THR A 396 4.22 12.75 3.30
CA THR A 396 4.91 13.15 4.52
C THR A 396 6.39 12.79 4.41
N ARG A 397 7.22 13.78 4.06
CA ARG A 397 8.69 13.63 4.02
C ARG A 397 9.38 14.33 5.17
N LEU A 398 8.59 14.98 6.03
CA LEU A 398 9.03 15.81 7.13
C LEU A 398 8.25 15.40 8.37
N PHE A 399 8.93 14.76 9.31
CA PHE A 399 8.37 14.50 10.64
C PHE A 399 8.80 15.66 11.54
N LEU A 400 7.87 16.56 11.78
CA LEU A 400 7.84 17.29 13.04
C LEU A 400 6.85 16.52 13.89
N ASP A 401 7.34 15.82 14.90
CA ASP A 401 6.41 15.30 15.89
C ASP A 401 6.08 16.42 16.88
N ASP A 402 4.79 16.58 17.20
CA ASP A 402 4.38 17.55 18.23
C ASP A 402 4.85 17.12 19.63
N THR A 403 5.48 15.95 19.77
CA THR A 403 5.96 15.44 21.06
C THR A 403 7.32 16.01 21.46
N GLY A 404 7.99 16.74 20.57
CA GLY A 404 9.28 17.36 20.82
C GLY A 404 10.38 16.33 21.03
N ARG A 405 10.40 15.24 20.24
CA ARG A 405 11.49 14.26 20.31
C ARG A 405 12.80 14.89 19.85
N ALA A 406 13.89 14.37 20.40
CA ALA A 406 15.24 14.64 19.92
C ALA A 406 15.30 14.35 18.42
N GLY A 407 15.54 15.40 17.61
CA GLY A 407 15.51 15.35 16.15
C GLY A 407 14.79 16.54 15.49
N ASP A 408 13.92 17.24 16.22
CA ASP A 408 13.32 18.48 15.73
C ASP A 408 14.37 19.59 15.61
N ALA A 409 14.37 20.31 14.48
CA ALA A 409 15.25 21.46 14.23
C ALA A 409 14.53 22.78 14.48
N PHE A 410 15.23 23.75 15.08
CA PHE A 410 14.72 25.07 15.43
C PHE A 410 15.67 26.18 14.99
N ALA A 411 15.10 27.37 14.73
CA ALA A 411 15.85 28.54 14.27
C ALA A 411 16.43 29.40 15.42
N ASP A 412 15.99 29.18 16.66
CA ASP A 412 16.33 29.98 17.83
C ASP A 412 16.73 29.14 19.05
N ALA A 413 17.53 29.73 19.94
CA ALA A 413 18.05 29.09 21.14
C ALA A 413 17.00 28.78 22.22
N ALA A 414 15.75 29.24 22.07
CA ALA A 414 14.64 28.87 22.93
C ALA A 414 13.80 27.73 22.33
N CYS A 415 14.16 27.21 21.15
CA CYS A 415 13.44 26.17 20.42
C CYS A 415 11.96 26.51 20.24
N THR A 416 11.66 27.77 19.89
CA THR A 416 10.29 28.27 19.71
C THR A 416 9.86 28.35 18.26
N VAL A 417 10.82 28.48 17.33
CA VAL A 417 10.62 28.61 15.89
C VAL A 417 11.06 27.32 15.21
N ARG A 418 10.10 26.43 14.95
CA ARG A 418 10.33 25.15 14.27
C ARG A 418 10.80 25.36 12.83
N LEU A 419 11.72 24.50 12.41
CA LEU A 419 12.19 24.38 11.03
C LEU A 419 11.77 23.02 10.47
N ALA A 420 11.42 22.98 9.19
CA ALA A 420 11.32 21.75 8.43
C ALA A 420 12.69 21.34 7.89
N THR A 421 13.04 20.06 7.97
CA THR A 421 14.33 19.50 7.54
C THR A 421 14.18 18.59 6.32
N ALA A 422 14.48 19.07 5.11
CA ALA A 422 14.44 18.25 3.89
C ALA A 422 15.85 17.79 3.49
N GLU A 423 15.96 16.86 2.54
CA GLU A 423 17.24 16.66 1.84
C GLU A 423 17.58 17.94 1.05
N ALA A 424 18.87 18.31 0.96
CA ALA A 424 19.32 19.64 0.49
C ALA A 424 18.89 20.04 -0.93
N CYS A 425 18.40 19.07 -1.68
CA CYS A 425 18.08 19.05 -3.10
C CYS A 425 16.60 18.83 -3.38
N GLU A 426 15.79 18.55 -2.35
CA GLU A 426 14.35 18.45 -2.52
C GLU A 426 13.76 19.83 -2.75
N THR A 427 13.03 19.99 -3.85
CA THR A 427 12.22 21.18 -4.11
C THR A 427 10.82 20.95 -3.57
N LEU A 428 10.62 21.16 -2.27
CA LEU A 428 9.31 20.99 -1.65
C LEU A 428 8.45 22.24 -1.85
N ALA A 429 7.22 22.11 -2.38
CA ALA A 429 6.25 23.20 -2.34
C ALA A 429 5.59 23.32 -0.95
N PHE A 430 5.48 22.20 -0.23
CA PHE A 430 4.71 22.08 1.01
C PHE A 430 5.51 21.38 2.11
N ILE A 431 5.15 21.68 3.36
CA ILE A 431 5.65 21.02 4.56
C ILE A 431 4.46 20.36 5.24
N THR A 432 4.55 19.05 5.50
CA THR A 432 3.54 18.31 6.24
C THR A 432 4.02 18.11 7.67
N MET A 433 3.09 18.19 8.62
CA MET A 433 3.34 17.98 10.04
C MET A 433 2.33 16.96 10.53
N ALA A 434 2.83 15.83 11.02
CA ALA A 434 1.99 14.83 11.65
C ALA A 434 1.74 15.28 13.10
N SER A 435 0.47 15.44 13.45
CA SER A 435 0.09 15.71 14.82
C SER A 435 0.59 14.57 15.72
N GLY A 436 1.37 14.87 16.76
CA GLY A 436 2.10 13.87 17.56
C GLY A 436 1.24 12.83 18.30
N VAL A 437 -0.10 13.00 18.32
CA VAL A 437 -1.03 11.93 18.68
C VAL A 437 -1.38 11.20 17.40
N GLU A 438 -1.02 9.91 17.34
CA GLU A 438 -1.42 9.00 16.26
C GLU A 438 -2.89 9.28 15.91
N CYS A 439 -3.12 9.79 14.70
CA CYS A 439 -4.42 10.09 14.10
C CYS A 439 -5.07 11.45 14.36
N SER A 440 -4.36 12.44 14.92
CA SER A 440 -4.90 13.82 15.06
C SER A 440 -4.87 14.68 13.78
N GLY A 441 -4.70 14.04 12.61
CA GLY A 441 -4.72 14.66 11.29
C GLY A 441 -3.35 15.21 10.87
N THR A 442 -3.10 15.26 9.56
CA THR A 442 -1.93 15.95 9.05
C THR A 442 -2.25 17.45 8.94
N ARG A 443 -1.29 18.30 9.29
CA ARG A 443 -1.33 19.74 8.97
C ARG A 443 -0.38 20.00 7.80
N VAL A 444 -0.76 20.89 6.90
CA VAL A 444 0.06 21.23 5.73
C VAL A 444 0.35 22.71 5.74
N PHE A 445 1.61 23.08 5.54
CA PHE A 445 2.09 24.45 5.49
C PHE A 445 2.72 24.72 4.13
N ALA A 446 2.63 25.95 3.64
CA ALA A 446 3.49 26.38 2.55
C ALA A 446 4.96 26.30 2.99
N ARG A 447 5.87 25.97 2.07
CA ARG A 447 7.30 26.06 2.36
C ARG A 447 7.70 27.53 2.57
N GLY A 448 8.29 27.85 3.72
CA GLY A 448 8.87 29.17 4.00
C GLY A 448 10.25 29.36 3.38
N ALA A 449 10.93 30.44 3.77
CA ALA A 449 12.30 30.72 3.32
C ALA A 449 13.28 29.66 3.84
N LYS A 450 14.32 29.36 3.05
CA LYS A 450 15.44 28.51 3.49
C LYS A 450 16.16 29.20 4.65
N HIS A 451 16.31 28.48 5.77
CA HIS A 451 17.05 28.95 6.93
C HIS A 451 18.54 28.68 6.75
N THR A 452 19.35 29.73 6.94
CA THR A 452 20.82 29.69 6.82
C THR A 452 21.53 30.04 8.13
N GLY A 453 20.75 30.31 9.20
CA GLY A 453 21.28 30.63 10.52
C GLY A 453 21.66 29.40 11.34
N PRO A 454 22.02 29.59 12.63
CA PRO A 454 22.26 28.50 13.56
C PRO A 454 21.04 27.57 13.65
N ILE A 455 21.31 26.27 13.80
CA ILE A 455 20.30 25.24 14.07
C ILE A 455 20.33 24.90 15.54
N TYR A 456 19.16 24.69 16.13
CA TYR A 456 19.02 24.19 17.49
C TYR A 456 18.16 22.92 17.50
N THR A 457 18.39 22.05 18.48
CA THR A 457 17.62 20.81 18.68
C THR A 457 17.31 20.62 20.16
N LEU A 458 16.28 19.83 20.47
CA LEU A 458 16.00 19.40 21.84
C LEU A 458 16.87 18.19 22.19
N ASP A 459 17.63 18.28 23.29
CA ASP A 459 18.38 17.13 23.81
C ASP A 459 17.45 16.12 24.55
N ALA A 460 18.03 15.04 25.08
CA ALA A 460 17.27 14.03 25.83
C ALA A 460 16.59 14.60 27.10
N GLY A 461 17.10 15.70 27.64
CA GLY A 461 16.53 16.45 28.76
C GLY A 461 15.55 17.56 28.33
N LYS A 462 15.25 17.66 27.02
CA LYS A 462 14.44 18.73 26.40
C LYS A 462 15.05 20.13 26.53
N ALA A 463 16.35 20.24 26.78
CA ALA A 463 17.06 21.52 26.69
C ALA A 463 17.31 21.86 25.22
N CYS A 464 17.15 23.14 24.87
CA CYS A 464 17.47 23.61 23.53
C CYS A 464 18.99 23.82 23.40
N VAL A 465 19.63 23.04 22.55
CA VAL A 465 21.08 23.07 22.35
C VAL A 465 21.39 23.38 20.88
N GLY A 466 22.44 24.16 20.65
CA GLY A 466 22.94 24.41 19.31
C GLY A 466 23.40 23.11 18.65
N ALA A 467 23.00 22.90 17.41
CA ALA A 467 23.36 21.76 16.59
C ALA A 467 24.06 22.22 15.31
N ALA A 468 24.99 21.41 14.81
CA ALA A 468 25.56 21.65 13.49
C ALA A 468 24.50 21.32 12.43
N ALA A 469 24.35 22.18 11.43
CA ALA A 469 23.55 21.87 10.26
C ALA A 469 24.17 20.65 9.53
N GLU A 470 23.36 19.64 9.24
CA GLU A 470 23.82 18.49 8.46
C GLU A 470 24.03 18.90 7.00
N ALA A 471 25.20 18.57 6.43
CA ALA A 471 25.57 18.99 5.07
C ALA A 471 24.63 18.45 3.97
N THR A 472 23.96 17.33 4.22
CA THR A 472 22.99 16.72 3.31
C THR A 472 21.58 17.26 3.46
N LYS A 473 21.33 18.11 4.47
CA LYS A 473 20.00 18.63 4.78
C LYS A 473 19.84 20.10 4.40
N ALA A 474 18.61 20.50 4.12
CA ALA A 474 18.18 21.89 4.06
C ALA A 474 17.08 22.14 5.08
N TYR A 475 17.16 23.29 5.74
CA TYR A 475 16.20 23.71 6.75
C TYR A 475 15.35 24.84 6.19
N TYR A 476 14.05 24.80 6.45
CA TYR A 476 13.09 25.79 5.95
C TYR A 476 12.19 26.26 7.08
N ALA A 477 11.89 27.56 7.10
CA ALA A 477 10.83 28.07 7.97
C ALA A 477 9.48 27.47 7.56
N LEU A 478 8.58 27.30 8.53
CA LEU A 478 7.18 26.98 8.23
C LEU A 478 6.49 28.23 7.67
N GLY A 479 5.87 28.11 6.50
CA GLY A 479 5.01 29.14 5.94
C GLY A 479 3.62 29.15 6.58
N ALA A 480 2.67 29.82 5.93
CA ALA A 480 1.27 29.80 6.36
C ALA A 480 0.72 28.37 6.31
N GLU A 481 -0.08 28.01 7.31
CA GLU A 481 -0.88 26.78 7.27
C GLU A 481 -1.91 26.88 6.15
N LEU A 482 -1.97 25.84 5.32
CA LEU A 482 -2.90 25.73 4.22
C LEU A 482 -4.17 25.03 4.69
N PRO A 483 -5.36 25.58 4.40
CA PRO A 483 -6.60 24.92 4.78
C PRO A 483 -6.74 23.59 4.07
N ALA A 484 -7.34 22.59 4.72
CA ALA A 484 -7.56 21.27 4.14
C ALA A 484 -8.27 21.33 2.77
N SER A 485 -9.18 22.29 2.58
CA SER A 485 -9.90 22.52 1.31
C SER A 485 -9.01 22.91 0.13
N THR A 486 -7.74 23.27 0.35
CA THR A 486 -6.75 23.48 -0.72
C THR A 486 -6.42 22.18 -1.46
N PHE A 487 -6.60 21.03 -0.80
CA PHE A 487 -6.28 19.72 -1.36
C PHE A 487 -7.53 19.03 -1.87
N ALA A 488 -7.41 18.38 -3.04
CA ALA A 488 -8.51 17.64 -3.65
C ALA A 488 -8.98 16.50 -2.71
N GLU A 489 -10.28 16.38 -2.53
CA GLU A 489 -10.87 15.33 -1.72
C GLU A 489 -10.71 13.97 -2.39
N VAL A 490 -10.37 12.96 -1.59
CA VAL A 490 -10.26 11.57 -2.01
C VAL A 490 -11.39 10.79 -1.35
N THR A 491 -12.30 10.25 -2.14
CA THR A 491 -13.36 9.36 -1.65
C THR A 491 -12.97 7.91 -1.89
N SER A 492 -13.48 6.97 -1.08
CA SER A 492 -13.41 5.54 -1.39
C SER A 492 -14.79 5.02 -1.75
N GLY A 493 -14.84 3.99 -2.60
CA GLY A 493 -16.07 3.33 -2.98
C GLY A 493 -15.81 2.06 -3.77
N GLU A 494 -16.87 1.44 -4.27
CA GLU A 494 -16.82 0.31 -5.19
C GLU A 494 -16.88 0.84 -6.64
N LEU A 495 -16.23 0.14 -7.59
CA LEU A 495 -16.32 0.45 -9.03
C LEU A 495 -17.56 -0.16 -9.68
#